data_AF-A0A357BTA5-F1
#
_entry.id   AF-A0A357BTA5-F1
#
_cell.length_a   1.000
_cell.length_b   1.000
_cell.length_c   1.000
_cell.angle_alpha   90.00
_cell.angle_beta   90.00
_cell.angle_gamma   90.00
#
_symmetry.space_group_name_H-M   'P 1'
#
loop_
_entity.id
_entity.type
_entity.pdbx_description
1 polymer ?
#
loop_
_entity_poly.entity_id
_entity_poly.type
_entity_poly.pdbx_seq_one_letter_code
_entity_poly.pdbx_strand_id
1 'polypeptide(L)'
;MIELIKPVRYGILIGLLGLVFGIFWAVWLVLGHERIHKSLEERATKGQGHSLIQLLEPGNVYAHENKAPNADEKKHSQPSKDADTHQHGEEDKPVAEGEGRMPMVEEGQHMMQMGGNEHQHFEGGHDSPIMELAHTRLKRGHLHAMGLGLLAIAISFIFAFTTAPDRIKTAASILTGLGGLIYPFAWIVMGYRTPGLGPNAAEASVTIIAGPGIALVLLGIFTAGLFLLKDLFIKKNA
;
A
#
# COMPACT_ATOMS: atom_id res chain seq x y z
N MET A 1 -7.48 -33.26 -20.14
CA MET A 1 -7.22 -32.20 -19.13
C MET A 1 -5.72 -31.96 -18.91
N ILE A 2 -4.89 -32.98 -18.71
CA ILE A 2 -3.45 -32.81 -18.39
C ILE A 2 -2.66 -32.05 -19.47
N GLU A 3 -2.90 -32.31 -20.76
CA GLU A 3 -2.22 -31.58 -21.85
C GLU A 3 -2.61 -30.10 -21.93
N LEU A 4 -3.84 -29.75 -21.52
CA LEU A 4 -4.35 -28.37 -21.57
C LEU A 4 -3.68 -27.47 -20.53
N ILE A 5 -3.38 -28.01 -19.35
CA ILE A 5 -2.78 -27.28 -18.23
C ILE A 5 -1.25 -27.25 -18.27
N LYS A 6 -0.63 -28.10 -19.10
CA LYS A 6 0.82 -28.25 -19.22
C LYS A 6 1.57 -26.93 -19.42
N PRO A 7 1.15 -25.99 -20.30
CA PRO A 7 1.85 -24.72 -20.47
C PRO A 7 1.68 -23.77 -19.28
N VAL A 8 0.61 -23.89 -18.49
CA VAL A 8 0.30 -22.95 -17.40
C VAL A 8 0.65 -23.49 -16.01
N ARG A 9 1.09 -24.76 -15.92
CA ARG A 9 1.34 -25.46 -14.65
C ARG A 9 2.26 -24.72 -13.69
N TYR A 10 3.28 -24.03 -14.19
CA TYR A 10 4.21 -23.29 -13.35
C TYR A 10 3.56 -22.06 -12.74
N GLY A 11 2.69 -21.36 -13.47
CA GLY A 11 1.90 -20.25 -12.91
C GLY A 11 0.96 -20.73 -11.81
N ILE A 12 0.31 -21.89 -12.00
CA ILE A 12 -0.52 -22.51 -10.96
C ILE A 12 0.31 -22.85 -9.71
N LEU A 13 1.47 -23.49 -9.88
CA LEU A 13 2.36 -23.83 -8.76
C LEU A 13 2.83 -22.59 -8.00
N ILE A 14 3.19 -21.51 -8.70
CA ILE A 14 3.62 -20.25 -8.08
C ILE A 14 2.42 -19.59 -7.36
N GLY A 15 1.22 -19.62 -7.94
CA GLY A 15 0.02 -19.12 -7.27
C GLY A 15 -0.33 -19.91 -6.01
N LEU A 16 -0.21 -21.23 -6.03
CA LEU A 16 -0.36 -22.10 -4.85
C LEU A 16 0.69 -21.77 -3.78
N LEU A 17 1.94 -21.53 -4.19
CA LEU A 17 2.99 -21.07 -3.29
C LEU A 17 2.60 -19.73 -2.64
N GLY A 18 1.98 -18.80 -3.39
CA GLY A 18 1.45 -17.55 -2.85
C GLY A 18 0.36 -17.75 -1.80
N LEU A 19 -0.56 -18.69 -2.02
CA LEU A 19 -1.59 -19.05 -1.04
C LEU A 19 -0.98 -19.64 0.24
N VAL A 20 -0.04 -20.59 0.10
CA VAL A 20 0.66 -21.19 1.23
C VAL A 20 1.43 -20.13 2.01
N PHE A 21 2.12 -19.23 1.32
CA PHE A 21 2.81 -18.09 1.92
C PHE A 21 1.83 -17.19 2.68
N GLY A 22 0.69 -16.85 2.09
CA GLY A 22 -0.35 -16.04 2.73
C GLY A 22 -0.90 -16.69 4.00
N ILE A 23 -1.21 -17.99 3.97
CA ILE A 23 -1.70 -18.75 5.13
C ILE A 23 -0.64 -18.78 6.23
N PHE A 24 0.61 -19.13 5.89
CA PHE A 24 1.71 -19.12 6.84
C PHE A 24 1.88 -17.75 7.48
N TRP A 25 1.79 -16.69 6.67
CA TRP A 25 1.89 -15.31 7.16
C TRP A 25 0.73 -14.95 8.11
N ALA A 26 -0.50 -15.39 7.85
CA ALA A 26 -1.62 -15.20 8.78
C ALA A 26 -1.37 -15.86 10.12
N VAL A 27 -0.90 -17.11 10.11
CA VAL A 27 -0.53 -17.85 11.31
C VAL A 27 0.57 -17.12 12.07
N TRP A 28 1.56 -16.59 11.35
CA TRP A 28 2.63 -15.78 11.95
C TRP A 28 2.11 -14.47 12.57
N LEU A 29 1.19 -13.76 11.93
CA LEU A 29 0.59 -12.54 12.48
C LEU A 29 -0.17 -12.81 13.79
N VAL A 30 -0.89 -13.94 13.86
CA VAL A 30 -1.72 -14.28 15.03
C VAL A 30 -0.87 -14.86 16.16
N LEU A 31 -0.05 -15.88 15.89
CA LEU A 31 0.74 -16.55 16.93
C LEU A 31 1.97 -15.74 17.34
N GLY A 32 2.46 -14.88 16.44
CA GLY A 32 3.64 -14.05 16.63
C GLY A 32 3.33 -12.62 17.05
N HIS A 33 2.08 -12.27 17.39
CA HIS A 33 1.64 -10.90 17.70
C HIS A 33 2.61 -10.14 18.61
N GLU A 34 2.89 -10.69 19.79
CA GLU A 34 3.81 -10.09 20.78
C GLU A 34 5.23 -9.90 20.23
N ARG A 35 5.72 -10.87 19.45
CA ARG A 35 7.06 -10.80 18.85
C ARG A 35 7.11 -9.70 17.79
N ILE A 36 6.06 -9.58 16.98
CA ILE A 36 5.94 -8.56 15.95
C ILE A 36 5.90 -7.18 16.62
N HIS A 37 5.03 -6.99 17.60
CA HIS A 37 4.93 -5.73 18.36
C HIS A 37 6.29 -5.30 18.93
N LYS A 38 6.95 -6.17 19.70
CA LYS A 38 8.30 -5.89 20.23
C LYS A 38 9.29 -5.55 19.13
N SER A 39 9.27 -6.28 18.01
CA SER A 39 10.17 -6.00 16.88
C SER A 39 9.89 -4.67 16.19
N LEU A 40 8.66 -4.17 16.24
CA LEU A 40 8.27 -2.88 15.68
C LEU A 40 8.66 -1.74 16.63
N GLU A 41 8.48 -1.93 17.93
CA GLU A 41 8.90 -0.98 18.99
C GLU A 41 10.42 -0.79 19.00
N GLU A 42 11.18 -1.88 18.91
CA GLU A 42 12.65 -1.83 18.77
C GLU A 42 13.09 -1.05 17.53
N ARG A 43 12.31 -1.10 16.44
CA ARG A 43 12.60 -0.36 15.22
C ARG A 43 12.22 1.12 15.34
N ALA A 44 11.15 1.43 16.07
CA ALA A 44 10.75 2.80 16.37
C ALA A 44 11.83 3.51 17.19
N THR A 45 12.29 2.88 18.26
CA THR A 45 13.32 3.42 19.16
C THR A 45 14.67 3.59 18.45
N LYS A 46 15.10 2.61 17.65
CA LYS A 46 16.33 2.71 16.84
C LYS A 46 16.25 3.81 15.77
N GLY A 47 15.07 4.01 15.16
CA GLY A 47 14.84 5.07 14.17
C GLY A 47 14.95 6.46 14.79
N GLN A 48 14.38 6.66 15.97
CA GLN A 48 14.51 7.91 16.74
C GLN A 48 15.97 8.20 17.12
N GLY A 49 16.74 7.18 17.51
CA GLY A 49 18.17 7.32 17.80
C GLY A 49 18.99 7.79 16.59
N HIS A 50 18.67 7.33 15.37
CA HIS A 50 19.33 7.82 14.15
C HIS A 50 18.97 9.27 13.82
N SER A 51 17.70 9.67 14.02
CA SER A 51 17.29 11.06 13.85
C SER A 51 18.01 11.98 14.85
N LEU A 52 18.24 11.53 16.07
CA LEU A 52 18.94 12.31 17.10
C LEU A 52 20.45 12.39 16.85
N ILE A 53 21.08 11.31 16.35
CA ILE A 53 22.49 11.32 15.92
C ILE A 53 22.68 12.24 14.70
N GLN A 54 21.76 12.21 13.74
CA GLN A 54 21.81 13.10 12.56
C GLN A 54 21.64 14.59 12.93
N LEU A 55 20.95 14.90 14.04
CA LEU A 55 20.88 16.25 14.59
C LEU A 55 22.12 16.66 15.40
N LEU A 56 22.89 15.69 15.88
CA LEU A 56 24.12 15.91 16.65
C LEU A 56 25.39 15.92 15.79
N GLU A 57 25.31 15.54 14.52
CA GLU A 57 26.43 15.58 13.59
C GLU A 57 26.63 17.01 13.06
N PRO A 58 27.68 17.74 13.48
CA PRO A 58 27.90 19.10 13.03
C PRO A 58 28.64 19.05 11.69
N GLY A 59 27.91 19.03 10.58
CA GLY A 59 28.53 19.24 9.26
C GLY A 59 27.83 18.60 8.08
N ASN A 60 26.71 19.17 7.64
CA ASN A 60 26.47 19.46 6.22
C ASN A 60 25.20 20.28 6.07
N VAL A 61 25.35 21.59 6.24
CA VAL A 61 24.39 22.59 5.79
C VAL A 61 24.45 22.62 4.27
N TYR A 62 23.63 21.82 3.60
CA TYR A 62 23.26 22.13 2.22
C TYR A 62 22.23 23.25 2.27
N ALA A 63 22.76 24.46 2.11
CA ALA A 63 22.03 25.68 1.85
C ALA A 63 21.16 25.50 0.59
N HIS A 64 19.84 25.57 0.74
CA HIS A 64 18.99 25.98 -0.37
C HIS A 64 18.94 27.51 -0.37
N GLU A 65 19.86 28.06 -1.15
CA GLU A 65 19.95 29.45 -1.55
C GLU A 65 18.73 29.82 -2.40
N ASN A 66 17.80 30.58 -1.82
CA ASN A 66 16.75 31.26 -2.57
C ASN A 66 17.22 32.68 -2.93
N LYS A 67 17.50 32.92 -4.22
CA LYS A 67 17.53 34.24 -4.86
C LYS A 67 17.24 34.00 -6.35
N ALA A 68 16.38 34.75 -7.06
CA ALA A 68 16.34 36.20 -7.13
C ALA A 68 14.98 36.74 -7.69
N PRO A 69 14.77 38.07 -7.75
CA PRO A 69 13.48 38.74 -7.64
C PRO A 69 12.95 39.36 -8.95
N ASN A 70 11.67 39.77 -8.94
CA ASN A 70 11.08 40.91 -9.66
C ASN A 70 9.61 41.04 -9.20
N ALA A 71 8.92 42.16 -9.16
CA ALA A 71 9.16 43.60 -9.12
C ALA A 71 7.74 44.20 -9.08
N ASP A 72 7.53 45.24 -8.25
CA ASP A 72 6.40 46.19 -8.26
C ASP A 72 4.98 45.60 -8.04
N GLU A 73 4.12 46.13 -7.16
CA GLU A 73 3.67 47.51 -7.12
C GLU A 73 2.99 47.82 -5.77
N LYS A 74 3.23 49.03 -5.26
CA LYS A 74 2.64 49.61 -4.04
C LYS A 74 1.20 50.08 -4.26
N LYS A 75 0.35 49.91 -3.22
CA LYS A 75 -0.69 50.84 -2.68
C LYS A 75 -1.74 50.00 -1.91
N HIS A 76 -2.36 50.38 -0.80
CA HIS A 76 -2.32 51.52 0.11
C HIS A 76 -3.13 51.12 1.37
N SER A 77 -2.76 51.67 2.54
CA SER A 77 -3.60 52.00 3.72
C SER A 77 -4.32 50.92 4.57
N GLN A 78 -3.79 50.74 5.79
CA GLN A 78 -4.50 50.48 7.07
C GLN A 78 -5.21 51.78 7.59
N PRO A 79 -5.90 51.86 8.76
CA PRO A 79 -6.07 50.91 9.91
C PRO A 79 -7.53 50.77 10.43
N SER A 80 -7.88 49.81 11.31
CA SER A 80 -7.92 49.93 12.79
C SER A 80 -8.93 48.86 13.30
N LYS A 81 -8.63 48.03 14.32
CA LYS A 81 -9.04 48.14 15.76
C LYS A 81 -10.58 48.26 15.93
N ASP A 82 -11.32 47.52 16.76
CA ASP A 82 -11.09 46.80 18.02
C ASP A 82 -12.15 45.67 18.13
N ALA A 83 -11.81 44.51 18.71
CA ALA A 83 -12.39 43.94 19.93
C ALA A 83 -13.88 44.25 20.20
N ASP A 84 -14.72 43.21 20.22
CA ASP A 84 -15.78 43.11 21.22
C ASP A 84 -16.24 41.66 21.45
N THR A 85 -16.57 41.43 22.71
CA THR A 85 -16.84 40.18 23.44
C THR A 85 -18.31 39.75 23.30
N HIS A 86 -18.65 38.57 23.85
CA HIS A 86 -19.98 38.07 24.25
C HIS A 86 -20.72 37.19 23.21
N GLN A 87 -21.45 36.12 23.53
CA GLN A 87 -21.75 35.37 24.76
C GLN A 87 -22.67 34.18 24.38
N HIS A 88 -22.72 33.21 25.29
CA HIS A 88 -23.52 31.98 25.41
C HIS A 88 -24.94 31.89 24.81
N GLY A 89 -25.36 30.65 24.55
CA GLY A 89 -26.75 30.16 24.62
C GLY A 89 -26.95 28.91 23.76
N GLU A 90 -26.81 27.70 24.33
CA GLU A 90 -27.92 26.84 24.79
C GLU A 90 -28.77 26.23 23.66
N GLU A 91 -28.73 24.90 23.52
CA GLU A 91 -29.94 24.07 23.69
C GLU A 91 -29.59 22.56 23.71
N ASP A 92 -30.32 21.84 24.57
CA ASP A 92 -30.09 20.49 25.05
C ASP A 92 -31.26 19.59 24.59
N LYS A 93 -30.95 18.37 24.12
CA LYS A 93 -31.77 17.11 24.13
C LYS A 93 -32.93 16.90 23.10
N PRO A 94 -33.51 15.68 22.96
CA PRO A 94 -32.92 14.32 22.80
C PRO A 94 -33.73 13.33 21.85
N VAL A 95 -33.15 12.12 21.56
CA VAL A 95 -33.77 10.81 21.10
C VAL A 95 -34.47 10.81 19.70
N ALA A 96 -34.43 9.83 18.79
CA ALA A 96 -34.56 8.37 18.88
C ALA A 96 -34.14 7.61 17.59
N GLU A 97 -34.10 6.28 17.74
CA GLU A 97 -33.76 5.14 16.87
C GLU A 97 -34.31 5.10 15.42
N GLY A 98 -33.62 4.34 14.53
CA GLY A 98 -34.25 3.81 13.32
C GLY A 98 -33.30 3.41 12.17
N GLU A 99 -32.88 2.15 12.17
CA GLU A 99 -32.66 1.25 11.02
C GLU A 99 -31.92 1.70 9.74
N GLY A 100 -30.83 0.98 9.46
CA GLY A 100 -30.69 0.26 8.19
C GLY A 100 -30.36 1.06 6.93
N ARG A 101 -29.07 1.32 6.70
CA ARG A 101 -28.45 1.41 5.36
C ARG A 101 -26.93 1.40 5.51
N MET A 102 -26.27 0.33 5.04
CA MET A 102 -24.81 0.35 4.88
C MET A 102 -24.48 1.22 3.66
N PRO A 103 -23.73 2.32 3.79
CA PRO A 103 -23.22 3.02 2.63
C PRO A 103 -22.01 2.26 2.10
N MET A 104 -22.10 1.90 0.82
CA MET A 104 -21.01 1.40 0.00
C MET A 104 -19.84 2.38 0.08
N VAL A 105 -18.71 1.94 0.63
CA VAL A 105 -17.47 2.73 0.61
C VAL A 105 -16.81 2.52 -0.74
N GLU A 106 -17.06 3.47 -1.62
CA GLU A 106 -16.24 3.77 -2.79
C GLU A 106 -14.84 4.14 -2.29
N GLU A 107 -13.86 3.24 -2.43
CA GLU A 107 -12.48 3.46 -1.99
C GLU A 107 -11.73 4.33 -3.03
N GLY A 108 -12.24 5.55 -3.20
CA GLY A 108 -11.59 6.65 -3.89
C GLY A 108 -11.09 7.65 -2.87
N GLN A 109 -9.77 7.77 -2.75
CA GLN A 109 -9.07 8.98 -2.32
C GLN A 109 -9.66 9.73 -1.11
N HIS A 110 -9.20 9.42 0.10
CA HIS A 110 -9.11 10.43 1.19
C HIS A 110 -7.88 10.10 2.05
N MET A 111 -6.70 10.46 1.53
CA MET A 111 -5.55 10.71 2.37
C MET A 111 -5.79 12.08 3.01
N MET A 112 -6.09 12.11 4.31
CA MET A 112 -6.11 13.36 5.06
C MET A 112 -4.73 14.01 4.94
N GLN A 113 -4.70 15.16 4.27
CA GLN A 113 -3.57 16.06 4.26
C GLN A 113 -3.45 16.68 5.65
N MET A 114 -2.63 16.06 6.52
CA MET A 114 -2.20 16.69 7.76
C MET A 114 -1.12 17.72 7.42
N GLY A 115 -1.58 18.94 7.09
CA GLY A 115 -0.76 20.14 7.18
C GLY A 115 -0.66 20.53 8.66
N GLY A 116 0.53 20.46 9.22
CA GLY A 116 0.76 20.81 10.62
C GLY A 116 2.24 20.79 10.93
N ASN A 117 2.82 21.97 11.00
CA ASN A 117 4.23 22.22 11.30
C ASN A 117 4.44 22.04 12.81
N GLU A 118 4.46 20.80 13.31
CA GLU A 118 4.73 20.53 14.72
C GLU A 118 5.64 19.30 14.89
N HIS A 119 6.78 19.52 15.55
CA HIS A 119 7.65 18.46 16.05
C HIS A 119 6.90 17.66 17.11
N GLN A 120 6.14 16.64 16.70
CA GLN A 120 5.46 15.76 17.63
C GLN A 120 6.46 14.74 18.19
N HIS A 121 6.73 14.87 19.49
CA HIS A 121 7.37 13.85 20.29
C HIS A 121 6.53 12.57 20.23
N PHE A 122 6.96 11.60 19.42
CA PHE A 122 6.37 10.28 19.36
C PHE A 122 6.77 9.50 20.62
N GLU A 123 5.94 9.55 21.65
CA GLU A 123 5.99 8.56 22.72
C GLU A 123 5.67 7.19 22.12
N GLY A 124 6.64 6.28 22.22
CA GLY A 124 6.53 4.89 21.75
C GLY A 124 5.60 4.06 22.61
N GLY A 125 4.32 4.42 22.63
CA GLY A 125 3.24 3.66 23.26
C GLY A 125 2.61 2.65 22.30
N HIS A 126 2.10 1.57 22.89
CA HIS A 126 1.42 0.43 22.26
C HIS A 126 0.41 0.79 21.13
N ASP A 127 -0.16 1.99 21.17
CA ASP A 127 -1.25 2.46 20.28
C ASP A 127 -0.90 3.74 19.49
N SER A 128 0.35 3.92 19.09
CA SER A 128 0.70 5.06 18.20
C SER A 128 0.15 4.86 16.78
N PRO A 129 -0.25 5.94 16.05
CA PRO A 129 -0.71 5.84 14.67
C PRO A 129 0.30 5.17 13.72
N ILE A 130 1.59 5.32 14.00
CA ILE A 130 2.68 4.69 13.23
C ILE A 130 2.72 3.18 13.46
N MET A 131 2.47 2.72 14.70
CA MET A 131 2.39 1.30 15.02
C MET A 131 1.18 0.66 14.34
N GLU A 132 0.02 1.31 14.40
CA GLU A 132 -1.20 0.86 13.72
C GLU A 132 -0.99 0.75 12.20
N LEU A 133 -0.35 1.76 11.60
CA LEU A 133 -0.01 1.75 10.17
C LEU A 133 0.93 0.60 9.82
N ALA A 134 1.95 0.34 10.65
CA ALA A 134 2.87 -0.77 10.44
C ALA A 134 2.12 -2.11 10.44
N HIS A 135 1.24 -2.35 11.42
CA HIS A 135 0.38 -3.53 11.48
C HIS A 135 -0.55 -3.65 10.29
N THR A 136 -1.16 -2.53 9.86
CA THR A 136 -2.01 -2.49 8.68
C THR A 136 -1.25 -2.87 7.41
N ARG A 137 -0.01 -2.40 7.24
CA ARG A 137 0.87 -2.79 6.14
C ARG A 137 1.23 -4.28 6.18
N LEU A 138 1.52 -4.84 7.36
CA LEU A 138 1.77 -6.28 7.53
C LEU A 138 0.52 -7.13 7.21
N LYS A 139 -0.67 -6.69 7.64
CA LYS A 139 -1.96 -7.30 7.29
C LYS A 139 -2.25 -7.23 5.79
N ARG A 140 -1.95 -6.12 5.13
CA ARG A 140 -2.07 -5.99 3.66
C ARG A 140 -1.17 -6.98 2.93
N GLY A 141 0.01 -7.29 3.47
CA GLY A 141 0.87 -8.36 2.95
C GLY A 141 0.16 -9.72 2.91
N HIS A 142 -0.56 -10.09 3.98
CA HIS A 142 -1.40 -11.30 4.01
C HIS A 142 -2.48 -11.28 2.92
N LEU A 143 -3.29 -10.22 2.91
CA LEU A 143 -4.45 -10.12 2.02
C LEU A 143 -4.04 -10.19 0.55
N HIS A 144 -2.96 -9.48 0.18
CA HIS A 144 -2.45 -9.52 -1.18
C HIS A 144 -1.81 -10.86 -1.54
N ALA A 145 -1.14 -11.56 -0.61
CA ALA A 145 -0.61 -12.90 -0.87
C ALA A 145 -1.75 -13.88 -1.21
N MET A 146 -2.83 -13.85 -0.44
CA MET A 146 -4.02 -14.68 -0.69
C MET A 146 -4.71 -14.29 -2.01
N GLY A 147 -5.02 -13.00 -2.17
CA GLY A 147 -5.75 -12.50 -3.34
C GLY A 147 -4.97 -12.68 -4.64
N LEU A 148 -3.68 -12.32 -4.66
CA LEU A 148 -2.85 -12.42 -5.86
C LEU A 148 -2.41 -13.86 -6.15
N GLY A 149 -2.24 -14.70 -5.13
CA GLY A 149 -2.02 -16.14 -5.31
C GLY A 149 -3.21 -16.80 -6.01
N LEU A 150 -4.43 -16.51 -5.56
CA LEU A 150 -5.66 -16.99 -6.19
C LEU A 150 -5.83 -16.41 -7.61
N LEU A 151 -5.55 -15.11 -7.78
CA LEU A 151 -5.60 -14.45 -9.09
C LEU A 151 -4.64 -15.09 -10.08
N ALA A 152 -3.40 -15.39 -9.68
CA ALA A 152 -2.42 -16.05 -10.54
C ALA A 152 -2.90 -17.43 -11.00
N ILE A 153 -3.55 -18.19 -10.11
CA ILE A 153 -4.18 -19.47 -10.46
C ILE A 153 -5.31 -19.24 -11.46
N ALA A 154 -6.19 -18.27 -11.22
CA ALA A 154 -7.32 -17.96 -12.10
C ALA A 154 -6.85 -17.53 -13.50
N ILE A 155 -5.87 -16.63 -13.60
CA ILE A 155 -5.26 -16.21 -14.87
C ILE A 155 -4.61 -17.38 -15.60
N SER A 156 -3.90 -18.27 -14.87
CA SER A 156 -3.33 -19.49 -15.44
C SER A 156 -4.41 -20.40 -16.02
N PHE A 157 -5.54 -20.55 -15.33
CA PHE A 157 -6.68 -21.32 -15.85
C PHE A 157 -7.30 -20.66 -17.08
N ILE A 158 -7.51 -19.34 -17.08
CA ILE A 158 -8.02 -18.64 -18.27
C ILE A 158 -7.10 -18.91 -19.47
N PHE A 159 -5.78 -18.77 -19.31
CA PHE A 159 -4.82 -19.09 -20.37
C PHE A 159 -4.90 -20.53 -20.85
N ALA A 160 -5.22 -21.51 -19.99
CA ALA A 160 -5.34 -22.90 -20.43
C ALA A 160 -6.39 -23.06 -21.55
N PHE A 161 -7.46 -22.26 -21.53
CA PHE A 161 -8.56 -22.33 -22.48
C PHE A 161 -8.46 -21.36 -23.66
N THR A 162 -7.44 -20.49 -23.70
CA THR A 162 -7.24 -19.61 -24.85
C THR A 162 -6.45 -20.28 -25.98
N THR A 163 -6.52 -19.71 -27.18
CA THR A 163 -5.74 -20.08 -28.36
C THR A 163 -4.33 -19.48 -28.35
N ALA A 164 -3.90 -18.86 -27.25
CA ALA A 164 -2.57 -18.31 -27.12
C ALA A 164 -1.48 -19.39 -27.38
N PRO A 165 -0.33 -19.04 -27.97
CA PRO A 165 0.81 -19.95 -28.06
C PRO A 165 1.29 -20.40 -26.68
N ASP A 166 1.71 -21.65 -26.55
CA ASP A 166 2.15 -22.24 -25.27
C ASP A 166 3.27 -21.45 -24.59
N ARG A 167 4.18 -20.84 -25.37
CA ARG A 167 5.24 -19.97 -24.83
C ARG A 167 4.66 -18.74 -24.13
N ILE A 168 3.63 -18.12 -24.68
CA ILE A 168 2.96 -16.96 -24.10
C ILE A 168 2.20 -17.38 -22.84
N LYS A 169 1.44 -18.48 -22.91
CA LYS A 169 0.75 -19.06 -21.74
C LYS A 169 1.72 -19.30 -20.59
N THR A 170 2.87 -19.92 -20.89
CA THR A 170 3.90 -20.22 -19.89
C THR A 170 4.51 -18.95 -19.31
N ALA A 171 5.00 -18.04 -20.16
CA ALA A 171 5.65 -16.82 -19.70
C ALA A 171 4.70 -15.93 -18.91
N ALA A 172 3.50 -15.64 -19.45
CA ALA A 172 2.53 -14.77 -18.79
C ALA A 172 2.08 -15.34 -17.44
N SER A 173 1.79 -16.65 -17.36
CA SER A 173 1.36 -17.28 -16.10
C SER A 173 2.47 -17.28 -15.03
N ILE A 174 3.72 -17.50 -15.43
CA ILE A 174 4.88 -17.40 -14.51
C ILE A 174 5.05 -15.95 -14.02
N LEU A 175 5.05 -14.99 -14.93
CA LEU A 175 5.22 -13.57 -14.59
C LEU A 175 4.12 -13.08 -13.66
N THR A 176 2.85 -13.44 -13.92
CA THR A 176 1.74 -13.12 -13.00
C THR A 176 1.95 -13.71 -11.62
N GLY A 177 2.34 -14.99 -11.54
CA GLY A 177 2.63 -15.64 -10.26
C GLY A 177 3.77 -14.96 -9.50
N LEU A 178 4.88 -14.65 -10.19
CA LEU A 178 6.03 -13.97 -9.59
C LEU A 178 5.67 -12.57 -9.09
N GLY A 179 4.95 -11.78 -9.89
CA GLY A 179 4.45 -10.48 -9.45
C GLY A 179 3.54 -10.59 -8.23
N GLY A 180 2.69 -11.62 -8.21
CA GLY A 180 1.81 -11.96 -7.09
C GLY A 180 2.52 -12.37 -5.80
N LEU A 181 3.79 -12.77 -5.87
CA LEU A 181 4.65 -13.01 -4.68
C LEU A 181 5.45 -11.78 -4.28
N ILE A 182 6.00 -11.06 -5.27
CA ILE A 182 6.85 -9.89 -5.04
C ILE A 182 6.08 -8.76 -4.37
N TYR A 183 4.85 -8.50 -4.83
CA TYR A 183 4.04 -7.39 -4.31
C TYR A 183 3.65 -7.54 -2.82
N PRO A 184 3.08 -8.66 -2.34
CA PRO A 184 2.79 -8.81 -0.92
C PRO A 184 4.05 -8.83 -0.05
N PHE A 185 5.17 -9.33 -0.57
CA PHE A 185 6.45 -9.23 0.13
C PHE A 185 6.88 -7.77 0.35
N ALA A 186 6.67 -6.89 -0.64
CA ALA A 186 6.94 -5.46 -0.49
C ALA A 186 6.09 -4.81 0.62
N TRP A 187 4.81 -5.19 0.76
CA TRP A 187 3.97 -4.75 1.89
C TRP A 187 4.53 -5.15 3.25
N ILE A 188 5.03 -6.39 3.36
CA ILE A 188 5.60 -6.90 4.61
C ILE A 188 6.87 -6.13 4.98
N VAL A 189 7.77 -5.94 4.01
CA VAL A 189 9.00 -5.15 4.22
C VAL A 189 8.66 -3.70 4.60
N MET A 190 7.67 -3.10 3.92
CA MET A 190 7.20 -1.76 4.23
C MET A 190 6.67 -1.66 5.65
N GLY A 191 5.86 -2.63 6.10
CA GLY A 191 5.33 -2.69 7.46
C GLY A 191 6.43 -2.69 8.51
N TYR A 192 7.45 -3.54 8.36
CA TYR A 192 8.59 -3.56 9.28
C TYR A 192 9.47 -2.30 9.23
N ARG A 193 9.53 -1.59 8.11
CA ARG A 193 10.32 -0.37 7.98
C ARG A 193 9.59 0.88 8.48
N THR A 194 8.25 0.83 8.57
CA THR A 194 7.41 1.98 8.91
C THR A 194 7.75 2.61 10.27
N PRO A 195 7.95 1.85 11.37
CA PRO A 195 8.25 2.47 12.66
C PRO A 195 9.59 3.22 12.69
N GLY A 196 10.60 2.73 11.96
CA GLY A 196 11.94 3.31 11.98
C GLY A 196 12.17 4.43 10.96
N LEU A 197 11.51 4.37 9.80
CA LEU A 197 11.70 5.34 8.71
C LEU A 197 10.55 6.35 8.59
N GLY A 198 9.42 6.09 9.24
CA GLY A 198 8.16 6.79 8.99
C GLY A 198 7.47 6.35 7.69
N PRO A 199 6.25 6.84 7.43
CA PRO A 199 5.38 6.31 6.38
C PRO A 199 5.96 6.44 4.97
N ASN A 200 6.43 7.65 4.61
CA ASN A 200 6.85 8.01 3.26
C ASN A 200 8.18 7.36 2.87
N ALA A 201 9.18 7.41 3.76
CA ALA A 201 10.48 6.80 3.49
C ALA A 201 10.40 5.27 3.47
N ALA A 202 9.56 4.65 4.32
CA ALA A 202 9.31 3.22 4.25
C ALA A 202 8.67 2.81 2.92
N GLU A 203 7.71 3.60 2.42
CA GLU A 203 7.07 3.36 1.12
C GLU A 203 8.06 3.50 -0.03
N ALA A 204 8.79 4.62 -0.10
CA ALA A 204 9.81 4.85 -1.11
C ALA A 204 10.88 3.74 -1.15
N SER A 205 11.22 3.18 0.03
CA SER A 205 12.22 2.12 0.15
C SER A 205 11.82 0.79 -0.47
N VAL A 206 10.54 0.59 -0.80
CA VAL A 206 10.04 -0.66 -1.40
C VAL A 206 9.46 -0.45 -2.81
N THR A 207 9.23 0.78 -3.25
CA THR A 207 8.65 1.09 -4.58
C THR A 207 9.43 0.43 -5.72
N ILE A 208 10.75 0.38 -5.62
CA ILE A 208 11.62 -0.25 -6.62
C ILE A 208 11.37 -1.77 -6.78
N ILE A 209 10.77 -2.41 -5.77
CA ILE A 209 10.40 -3.83 -5.78
C ILE A 209 8.90 -3.99 -6.05
N ALA A 210 8.06 -3.17 -5.41
CA ALA A 210 6.61 -3.21 -5.54
C ALA A 210 6.16 -2.89 -6.97
N GLY A 211 6.75 -1.86 -7.61
CA GLY A 211 6.42 -1.42 -8.96
C GLY A 211 6.56 -2.53 -10.00
N PRO A 212 7.74 -3.18 -10.11
CA PRO A 212 7.90 -4.35 -10.97
C PRO A 212 6.92 -5.48 -10.64
N GLY A 213 6.67 -5.77 -9.35
CA GLY A 213 5.69 -6.78 -8.95
C GLY A 213 4.29 -6.52 -9.51
N ILE A 214 3.79 -5.29 -9.38
CA ILE A 214 2.52 -4.85 -9.96
C ILE A 214 2.53 -4.99 -11.48
N ALA A 215 3.59 -4.50 -12.14
CA ALA A 215 3.70 -4.52 -13.60
C ALA A 215 3.62 -5.96 -14.16
N LEU A 216 4.25 -6.93 -13.50
CA LEU A 216 4.20 -8.33 -13.92
C LEU A 216 2.79 -8.93 -13.80
N VAL A 217 2.06 -8.61 -12.72
CA VAL A 217 0.67 -9.05 -12.55
C VAL A 217 -0.21 -8.45 -13.63
N LEU A 218 -0.15 -7.12 -13.82
CA LEU A 218 -0.95 -6.41 -14.82
C LEU A 218 -0.66 -6.89 -16.24
N LEU A 219 0.61 -7.14 -16.57
CA LEU A 219 0.99 -7.67 -17.88
C LEU A 219 0.29 -9.00 -18.18
N GLY A 220 0.25 -9.92 -17.22
CA GLY A 220 -0.42 -11.19 -17.43
C GLY A 220 -1.94 -11.09 -17.46
N ILE A 221 -2.55 -10.24 -16.63
CA ILE A 221 -4.00 -9.93 -16.69
C ILE A 221 -4.36 -9.39 -18.07
N PHE A 222 -3.61 -8.39 -18.54
CA PHE A 222 -3.85 -7.75 -19.84
C PHE A 222 -3.67 -8.75 -20.98
N THR A 223 -2.60 -9.53 -20.96
CA THR A 223 -2.34 -10.56 -21.97
C THR A 223 -3.45 -11.62 -21.98
N ALA A 224 -3.89 -12.08 -20.82
CA ALA A 224 -4.99 -13.04 -20.70
C ALA A 224 -6.30 -12.46 -21.25
N GLY A 225 -6.60 -11.21 -20.89
CA GLY A 225 -7.75 -10.46 -21.38
C GLY A 225 -7.76 -10.34 -22.90
N LEU A 226 -6.63 -9.96 -23.52
CA LEU A 226 -6.50 -9.84 -24.97
C LEU A 226 -6.79 -11.16 -25.69
N PHE A 227 -6.21 -12.27 -25.24
CA PHE A 227 -6.44 -13.57 -25.87
C PHE A 227 -7.86 -14.09 -25.61
N LEU A 228 -8.40 -13.89 -24.42
CA LEU A 228 -9.78 -14.25 -24.11
C LEU A 228 -10.75 -13.49 -25.02
N LEU A 229 -10.56 -12.17 -25.18
CA LEU A 229 -11.39 -11.33 -26.04
C LEU A 229 -11.27 -11.76 -27.50
N LYS A 230 -10.04 -11.98 -27.98
CA LYS A 230 -9.78 -12.51 -29.32
C LYS A 230 -10.53 -13.81 -29.56
N ASP A 231 -10.54 -14.72 -28.60
CA ASP A 231 -11.17 -16.02 -28.74
C ASP A 231 -12.70 -15.97 -28.66
N LEU A 232 -13.26 -15.01 -27.91
CA LEU A 232 -14.70 -14.80 -27.87
C LEU A 232 -15.24 -14.19 -29.17
N PHE A 233 -14.52 -13.22 -29.76
CA PHE A 233 -15.02 -12.48 -30.92
C PHE A 233 -14.58 -13.05 -32.27
N ILE A 234 -13.38 -13.61 -32.39
CA ILE A 234 -12.87 -14.10 -33.68
C ILE A 234 -13.30 -15.56 -33.93
N LYS A 235 -13.41 -16.39 -32.88
CA LYS A 235 -13.83 -17.80 -33.02
C LYS A 235 -15.31 -17.94 -33.39
N LYS A 236 -16.14 -16.92 -33.15
CA LYS A 236 -17.56 -16.94 -33.49
C LYS A 236 -17.83 -16.74 -34.99
N ASN A 237 -16.84 -16.27 -35.75
CA ASN A 237 -16.99 -15.88 -37.16
C ASN A 237 -16.26 -16.82 -38.15
N ALA A 238 -15.80 -17.98 -37.70
CA ALA A 238 -15.17 -19.03 -38.52
C ALA A 238 -15.90 -20.36 -38.27
#